data_AF-A0A2G1X368-F1
#
_entry.id   AF-A0A2G1X368-F1
#
_cell.length_a   1.000
_cell.length_b   1.000
_cell.length_c   1.000
_cell.angle_alpha   90.00
_cell.angle_beta   90.00
_cell.angle_gamma   90.00
#
_symmetry.space_group_name_H-M   'P 1'
#
loop_
_entity.id
_entity.type
_entity.pdbx_description
1 polymer ?
#
loop_
_entity_poly.entity_id
_entity_poly.type
_entity_poly.pdbx_seq_one_letter_code
_entity_poly.pdbx_strand_id
1 'polypeptide(L)'
;MRVLGIEGTAWCASAALYDAETDSVLIESDAYEPDSGGIHPREAAEHMSEAIPEVVDRVLAVAEDEHGPDAIDAVAFSRGPGLGPCLRIVGTAARSLAGTLDVPLVGVNHMVAHLEIGRHRSGFDNPVCLNASGANAHLLGYHDGRYRVLGETMDAGVGNAIDKFTRHVGWSHPGGPKVEAAAAEFAGTDPGADGGDSTADLLDLPYVVKGMDFSFSGISSAANDAADDGVPVEEICFSLQEHAFAMLTEVSERALSLTGADELVLGGGVAQNDRLREMLAAMCEARGADFHAPEPRFLRDNAGMIAVLGAKMAAAGDTVAISESAVDPNFRPDQVPVTWRDGESVARGGGGGASGGAARDPDADRRGAEATVTVAGSGEDRRVIKRRVPKSYRHPDLDRTLRRDRTVAEARLTSEARRAGVPTPLVDDVDLASATLTLQYVGDCDLAAALDERWTEAVGRHLARLHGAGIVHGDPTTRNVRVSPDGVGRRRGNGESDAPPEAYLIDFGLGYHTGHVEDHAMDLHVFEGSIRATATDPDPLIAAFEA
;
A
#
# COMPACT_ATOMS: atom_id res chain seq x y z
N MET A 1 -16.24 28.47 -4.40
CA MET A 1 -16.79 27.41 -5.27
C MET A 1 -17.43 26.39 -4.36
N ARG A 2 -18.69 26.07 -4.60
CA ARG A 2 -19.51 25.15 -3.81
C ARG A 2 -19.82 23.91 -4.64
N VAL A 3 -19.39 22.75 -4.16
CA VAL A 3 -19.52 21.49 -4.90
C VAL A 3 -20.42 20.54 -4.14
N LEU A 4 -21.44 20.02 -4.83
CA LEU A 4 -22.26 18.91 -4.36
C LEU A 4 -21.58 17.60 -4.75
N GLY A 5 -21.04 16.87 -3.77
CA GLY A 5 -20.51 15.52 -3.94
C GLY A 5 -21.58 14.44 -3.76
N ILE A 6 -21.48 13.36 -4.51
CA ILE A 6 -22.33 12.16 -4.37
C ILE A 6 -21.44 10.91 -4.33
N GLU A 7 -21.59 10.10 -3.30
CA GLU A 7 -20.87 8.84 -3.10
C GLU A 7 -21.87 7.69 -2.89
N GLY A 8 -21.53 6.53 -3.46
CA GLY A 8 -22.36 5.32 -3.41
C GLY A 8 -21.72 4.18 -4.21
N THR A 9 -20.40 4.01 -4.09
CA THR A 9 -19.62 2.96 -4.74
C THR A 9 -19.92 1.57 -4.16
N ALA A 10 -20.35 1.48 -2.90
CA ALA A 10 -20.59 0.21 -2.22
C ALA A 10 -21.94 0.17 -1.48
N TRP A 11 -21.95 0.40 -0.17
CA TRP A 11 -23.10 0.17 0.72
C TRP A 11 -23.59 1.43 1.44
N CYS A 12 -22.83 2.53 1.41
CA CYS A 12 -23.24 3.80 2.01
C CYS A 12 -23.64 4.82 0.94
N ALA A 13 -24.91 5.22 0.94
CA ALA A 13 -25.39 6.35 0.15
C ALA A 13 -24.97 7.64 0.85
N SER A 14 -24.32 8.57 0.15
CA SER A 14 -23.87 9.81 0.75
C SER A 14 -23.92 10.98 -0.22
N ALA A 15 -24.26 12.15 0.31
CA ALA A 15 -24.16 13.43 -0.36
C ALA A 15 -23.44 14.44 0.53
N ALA A 16 -22.76 15.41 -0.06
CA ALA A 16 -22.03 16.42 0.70
C ALA A 16 -21.98 17.76 -0.01
N LEU A 17 -22.03 18.84 0.76
CA LEU A 17 -21.70 20.18 0.28
C LEU A 17 -20.29 20.53 0.76
N TYR A 18 -19.41 20.90 -0.18
CA TYR A 18 -18.12 21.49 0.12
C TYR A 18 -18.06 22.93 -0.36
N ASP A 19 -17.72 23.87 0.53
CA ASP A 19 -17.42 25.27 0.17
C ASP A 19 -15.92 25.52 0.25
N ALA A 20 -15.28 25.68 -0.92
CA ALA A 20 -13.84 25.91 -1.04
C ALA A 20 -13.37 27.26 -0.47
N GLU A 21 -14.25 28.24 -0.26
CA GLU A 21 -13.88 29.54 0.35
C GLU A 21 -13.71 29.42 1.86
N THR A 22 -14.55 28.61 2.51
CA THR A 22 -14.54 28.44 3.97
C THR A 22 -13.91 27.13 4.44
N ASP A 23 -13.57 26.25 3.49
CA ASP A 23 -13.16 24.86 3.72
C ASP A 23 -14.17 24.02 4.53
N SER A 24 -15.44 24.41 4.50
CA SER A 24 -16.51 23.73 5.23
C SER A 24 -17.04 22.53 4.44
N VAL A 25 -17.28 21.42 5.13
CA VAL A 25 -17.87 20.20 4.55
C VAL A 25 -19.06 19.77 5.40
N LEU A 26 -20.24 19.79 4.80
CA LEU A 26 -21.46 19.14 5.30
C LEU A 26 -21.55 17.75 4.65
N ILE A 27 -21.77 16.70 5.43
CA ILE A 27 -21.89 15.33 4.94
C ILE A 27 -23.19 14.72 5.47
N GLU A 28 -23.99 14.19 4.56
CA GLU A 28 -25.15 13.34 4.85
C GLU A 28 -24.84 11.93 4.33
N SER A 29 -25.14 10.93 5.16
CA SER A 29 -24.87 9.53 4.85
C SER A 29 -25.99 8.65 5.38
N ASP A 30 -26.35 7.64 4.60
CA ASP A 30 -27.28 6.58 4.96
C ASP A 30 -26.71 5.23 4.50
N ALA A 31 -26.41 4.39 5.48
CA ALA A 31 -25.63 3.19 5.28
C ALA A 31 -26.53 1.95 5.32
N TYR A 32 -26.41 1.09 4.30
CA TYR A 32 -27.12 -0.19 4.28
C TYR A 32 -26.53 -1.17 5.30
N GLU A 33 -27.36 -1.62 6.23
CA GLU A 33 -27.00 -2.65 7.21
C GLU A 33 -27.72 -3.96 6.86
N PRO A 34 -26.99 -5.03 6.47
CA PRO A 34 -27.61 -6.30 6.14
C PRO A 34 -28.14 -7.01 7.39
N ASP A 35 -29.35 -7.57 7.31
CA ASP A 35 -29.98 -8.35 8.39
C ASP A 35 -29.11 -9.56 8.82
N SER A 36 -28.39 -10.16 7.87
CA SER A 36 -27.46 -11.26 8.12
C SER A 36 -26.43 -11.41 7.01
N GLY A 37 -25.27 -11.97 7.32
CA GLY A 37 -24.22 -12.23 6.34
C GLY A 37 -23.43 -10.99 5.96
N GLY A 38 -23.05 -10.89 4.68
CA GLY A 38 -22.28 -9.75 4.13
C GLY A 38 -23.11 -8.93 3.15
N ILE A 39 -22.51 -7.89 2.59
CA ILE A 39 -23.18 -6.98 1.65
C ILE A 39 -23.55 -7.72 0.35
N HIS A 40 -24.83 -7.79 0.04
CA HIS A 40 -25.31 -8.35 -1.23
C HIS A 40 -25.48 -7.23 -2.28
N PRO A 41 -24.83 -7.29 -3.46
CA PRO A 41 -24.82 -6.18 -4.43
C PRO A 41 -26.21 -5.71 -4.91
N ARG A 42 -27.20 -6.61 -4.96
CA ARG A 42 -28.57 -6.24 -5.32
C ARG A 42 -29.25 -5.43 -4.22
N GLU A 43 -29.11 -5.86 -2.97
CA GLU A 43 -29.77 -5.23 -1.82
C GLU A 43 -29.16 -3.86 -1.53
N ALA A 44 -27.82 -3.76 -1.64
CA ALA A 44 -27.13 -2.47 -1.59
C ALA A 44 -27.64 -1.51 -2.68
N ALA A 45 -27.87 -1.98 -3.91
CA ALA A 45 -28.40 -1.15 -4.98
C ALA A 45 -29.87 -0.75 -4.77
N GLU A 46 -30.70 -1.65 -4.21
CA GLU A 46 -32.09 -1.35 -3.84
C GLU A 46 -32.13 -0.23 -2.79
N HIS A 47 -31.33 -0.34 -1.72
CA HIS A 47 -31.16 0.72 -0.71
C HIS A 47 -30.73 2.04 -1.34
N MET A 48 -29.69 2.02 -2.18
CA MET A 48 -29.16 3.22 -2.85
C MET A 48 -30.21 3.95 -3.69
N SER A 49 -31.16 3.23 -4.28
CA SER A 49 -32.18 3.82 -5.15
C SER A 49 -33.15 4.75 -4.41
N GLU A 50 -33.35 4.51 -3.11
CA GLU A 50 -34.18 5.30 -2.22
C GLU A 50 -33.32 6.31 -1.44
N ALA A 51 -32.19 5.86 -0.90
CA ALA A 51 -31.35 6.65 0.00
C ALA A 51 -30.59 7.79 -0.70
N ILE A 52 -30.10 7.60 -1.94
CA ILE A 52 -29.34 8.66 -2.66
C ILE A 52 -30.19 9.93 -2.88
N PRO A 53 -31.42 9.86 -3.41
CA PRO A 53 -32.31 11.02 -3.47
C PRO A 53 -32.49 11.71 -2.12
N GLU A 54 -32.71 10.95 -1.04
CA GLU A 54 -32.97 11.53 0.28
C GLU A 54 -31.76 12.27 0.87
N VAL A 55 -30.55 11.71 0.78
CA VAL A 55 -29.34 12.41 1.28
C VAL A 55 -29.05 13.65 0.44
N VAL A 56 -29.28 13.59 -0.88
CA VAL A 56 -29.10 14.74 -1.77
C VAL A 56 -30.09 15.85 -1.43
N ASP A 57 -31.37 15.54 -1.25
CA ASP A 57 -32.41 16.51 -0.91
C ASP A 57 -32.08 17.22 0.41
N ARG A 58 -31.57 16.49 1.42
CA ARG A 58 -31.12 17.08 2.69
C ARG A 58 -29.98 18.08 2.49
N VAL A 59 -28.97 17.72 1.70
CA VAL A 59 -27.81 18.60 1.44
C VAL A 59 -28.22 19.82 0.62
N LEU A 60 -29.06 19.65 -0.41
CA LEU A 60 -29.56 20.74 -1.24
C LEU A 60 -30.42 21.71 -0.42
N ALA A 61 -31.28 21.21 0.46
CA ALA A 61 -32.10 22.07 1.33
C ALA A 61 -31.22 22.99 2.19
N VAL A 62 -30.15 22.44 2.81
CA VAL A 62 -29.21 23.26 3.59
C VAL A 62 -28.45 24.25 2.70
N ALA A 63 -28.00 23.82 1.51
CA ALA A 63 -27.30 24.68 0.57
C ALA A 63 -28.17 25.88 0.12
N GLU A 64 -29.44 25.62 -0.20
CA GLU A 64 -30.42 26.63 -0.63
C GLU A 64 -30.80 27.57 0.51
N ASP A 65 -30.96 27.05 1.73
CA ASP A 65 -31.25 27.87 2.91
C ASP A 65 -30.09 28.82 3.26
N GLU A 66 -28.84 28.38 3.10
CA GLU A 66 -27.64 29.18 3.42
C GLU A 66 -27.19 30.12 2.30
N HIS A 67 -27.35 29.71 1.03
CA HIS A 67 -26.75 30.40 -0.11
C HIS A 67 -27.73 30.79 -1.23
N GLY A 68 -29.00 30.39 -1.12
CA GLY A 68 -30.04 30.66 -2.12
C GLY A 68 -30.10 29.62 -3.25
N PRO A 69 -30.96 29.83 -4.27
CA PRO A 69 -31.26 28.82 -5.29
C PRO A 69 -30.08 28.43 -6.20
N ASP A 70 -29.08 29.31 -6.34
CA ASP A 70 -27.87 29.07 -7.13
C ASP A 70 -26.68 28.65 -6.23
N ALA A 71 -26.95 27.87 -5.18
CA ALA A 71 -25.97 27.50 -4.16
C ALA A 71 -24.85 26.57 -4.64
N ILE A 72 -25.04 25.89 -5.77
CA ILE A 72 -24.14 24.84 -6.27
C ILE A 72 -23.45 25.33 -7.53
N ASP A 73 -22.12 25.29 -7.56
CA ASP A 73 -21.30 25.67 -8.71
C ASP A 73 -20.90 24.47 -9.58
N ALA A 74 -20.89 23.25 -9.02
CA ALA A 74 -20.60 22.00 -9.73
C ALA A 74 -21.13 20.77 -8.98
N VAL A 75 -21.34 19.67 -9.71
CA VAL A 75 -21.70 18.36 -9.15
C VAL A 75 -20.54 17.38 -9.36
N ALA A 76 -20.07 16.75 -8.29
CA ALA A 76 -19.06 15.72 -8.32
C ALA A 76 -19.65 14.37 -7.90
N PHE A 77 -19.22 13.27 -8.53
CA PHE A 77 -19.71 11.94 -8.18
C PHE A 77 -18.61 10.89 -8.23
N SER A 78 -18.75 9.85 -7.42
CA SER A 78 -17.86 8.70 -7.47
C SER A 78 -18.10 7.89 -8.75
N ARG A 79 -17.19 8.05 -9.73
CA ARG A 79 -17.26 7.38 -11.04
C ARG A 79 -16.83 5.92 -10.96
N GLY A 80 -15.98 5.60 -9.98
CA GLY A 80 -15.42 4.28 -9.73
C GLY A 80 -14.12 4.33 -8.94
N PRO A 81 -13.53 3.18 -8.57
CA PRO A 81 -14.08 1.83 -8.79
C PRO A 81 -15.22 1.52 -7.80
N GLY A 82 -15.99 0.44 -8.02
CA GLY A 82 -17.09 0.09 -7.13
C GLY A 82 -18.12 -0.89 -7.71
N LEU A 83 -19.17 -1.18 -6.96
CA LEU A 83 -20.27 -2.05 -7.37
C LEU A 83 -21.05 -1.40 -8.54
N GLY A 84 -20.96 -2.01 -9.72
CA GLY A 84 -21.61 -1.51 -10.94
C GLY A 84 -23.10 -1.17 -10.80
N PRO A 85 -23.94 -1.95 -10.08
CA PRO A 85 -25.31 -1.56 -9.77
C PRO A 85 -25.43 -0.23 -8.99
N CYS A 86 -24.67 -0.05 -7.92
CA CYS A 86 -24.69 1.16 -7.10
C CYS A 86 -24.14 2.38 -7.85
N LEU A 87 -23.01 2.22 -8.55
CA LEU A 87 -22.41 3.27 -9.38
C LEU A 87 -23.40 3.83 -10.43
N ARG A 88 -24.21 2.97 -11.06
CA ARG A 88 -25.21 3.41 -12.04
C ARG A 88 -26.27 4.33 -11.43
N ILE A 89 -26.66 4.11 -10.17
CA ILE A 89 -27.62 4.95 -9.45
C ILE A 89 -26.97 6.30 -9.17
N VAL A 90 -25.78 6.31 -8.56
CA VAL A 90 -24.99 7.53 -8.27
C VAL A 90 -24.77 8.37 -9.52
N GLY A 91 -24.27 7.76 -10.60
CA GLY A 91 -24.03 8.48 -11.85
C GLY A 91 -25.32 9.03 -12.46
N THR A 92 -26.47 8.36 -12.27
CA THR A 92 -27.76 8.84 -12.79
C THR A 92 -28.25 10.05 -12.01
N ALA A 93 -28.17 10.00 -10.67
CA ALA A 93 -28.48 11.14 -9.82
C ALA A 93 -27.59 12.35 -10.17
N ALA A 94 -26.27 12.14 -10.26
CA ALA A 94 -25.31 13.20 -10.57
C ALA A 94 -25.55 13.86 -11.93
N ARG A 95 -25.78 13.07 -12.99
CA ARG A 95 -26.12 13.59 -14.34
C ARG A 95 -27.43 14.38 -14.33
N SER A 96 -28.45 13.89 -13.62
CA SER A 96 -29.75 14.55 -13.53
C SER A 96 -29.63 15.90 -12.82
N LEU A 97 -28.89 15.95 -11.71
CA LEU A 97 -28.67 17.17 -10.94
C LEU A 97 -27.84 18.19 -11.71
N ALA A 98 -26.70 17.79 -12.27
CA ALA A 98 -25.86 18.67 -13.07
C ALA A 98 -26.62 19.29 -14.24
N GLY A 99 -27.44 18.49 -14.94
CA GLY A 99 -28.27 18.98 -16.05
C GLY A 99 -29.45 19.85 -15.61
N THR A 100 -30.00 19.65 -14.41
CA THR A 100 -31.11 20.46 -13.88
C THR A 100 -30.62 21.81 -13.37
N LEU A 101 -29.47 21.82 -12.70
CA LEU A 101 -28.82 23.02 -12.16
C LEU A 101 -28.03 23.79 -13.23
N ASP A 102 -27.81 23.19 -14.41
CA ASP A 102 -26.98 23.73 -15.50
C ASP A 102 -25.53 24.04 -15.05
N VAL A 103 -24.94 23.11 -14.30
CA VAL A 103 -23.58 23.22 -13.74
C VAL A 103 -22.66 22.11 -14.25
N PRO A 104 -21.32 22.31 -14.23
CA PRO A 104 -20.36 21.29 -14.61
C PRO A 104 -20.49 20.00 -13.78
N LEU A 105 -20.24 18.87 -14.44
CA LEU A 105 -20.17 17.54 -13.84
C LEU A 105 -18.72 17.08 -13.73
N VAL A 106 -18.34 16.51 -12.58
CA VAL A 106 -16.99 16.01 -12.30
C VAL A 106 -17.05 14.52 -11.95
N GLY A 107 -16.32 13.69 -12.70
CA GLY A 107 -16.23 12.26 -12.47
C GLY A 107 -15.02 11.91 -11.62
N VAL A 108 -15.22 11.64 -10.34
CA VAL A 108 -14.14 11.47 -9.35
C VAL A 108 -13.77 10.00 -9.19
N ASN A 109 -12.48 9.70 -9.11
CA ASN A 109 -12.00 8.39 -8.69
C ASN A 109 -12.07 8.26 -7.16
N HIS A 110 -12.81 7.26 -6.69
CA HIS A 110 -13.07 7.03 -5.27
C HIS A 110 -11.79 6.79 -4.45
N MET A 111 -10.84 6.06 -5.00
CA MET A 111 -9.58 5.74 -4.30
C MET A 111 -8.68 6.97 -4.18
N VAL A 112 -8.65 7.81 -5.22
CA VAL A 112 -7.94 9.10 -5.20
C VAL A 112 -8.62 10.08 -4.26
N ALA A 113 -9.95 10.03 -4.11
CA ALA A 113 -10.68 10.88 -3.17
C ALA A 113 -10.28 10.62 -1.71
N HIS A 114 -10.20 9.34 -1.30
CA HIS A 114 -9.71 8.94 0.02
C HIS A 114 -8.30 9.48 0.31
N LEU A 115 -7.41 9.46 -0.69
CA LEU A 115 -6.08 10.03 -0.58
C LEU A 115 -6.11 11.55 -0.45
N GLU A 116 -6.80 12.21 -1.39
CA GLU A 116 -6.79 13.66 -1.51
C GLU A 116 -7.46 14.36 -0.35
N ILE A 117 -8.49 13.78 0.26
CA ILE A 117 -9.06 14.33 1.49
C ILE A 117 -8.04 14.26 2.64
N GLY A 118 -7.27 13.18 2.73
CA GLY A 118 -6.26 13.04 3.77
C GLY A 118 -5.09 13.98 3.57
N ARG A 119 -4.60 14.14 2.34
CA ARG A 119 -3.59 15.14 1.99
C ARG A 119 -4.09 16.57 2.25
N HIS A 120 -5.33 16.86 1.86
CA HIS A 120 -5.94 18.17 2.06
C HIS A 120 -6.03 18.54 3.55
N ARG A 121 -6.41 17.58 4.40
CA ARG A 121 -6.55 17.79 5.85
C ARG A 121 -5.22 17.82 6.59
N SER A 122 -4.19 17.13 6.09
CA SER A 122 -2.86 17.16 6.68
C SER A 122 -2.07 18.42 6.31
N GLY A 123 -2.34 19.00 5.13
CA GLY A 123 -1.49 20.04 4.54
C GLY A 123 -0.16 19.49 4.01
N PHE A 124 -0.05 18.18 3.84
CA PHE A 124 1.14 17.53 3.29
C PHE A 124 1.29 17.84 1.81
N ASP A 125 2.52 18.07 1.39
CA ASP A 125 2.83 18.37 0.00
C ASP A 125 2.70 17.08 -0.81
N ASN A 126 3.42 16.02 -0.43
CA ASN A 126 3.58 14.86 -1.27
C ASN A 126 3.70 13.53 -0.49
N PRO A 127 2.62 13.12 0.19
CA PRO A 127 2.62 11.94 1.02
C PRO A 127 2.56 10.64 0.22
N VAL A 128 3.12 9.58 0.80
CA VAL A 128 2.66 8.21 0.53
C VAL A 128 1.30 8.03 1.19
N CYS A 129 0.37 7.36 0.52
CA CYS A 129 -0.96 7.12 1.05
C CYS A 129 -1.23 5.63 1.18
N LEU A 130 -1.53 5.18 2.40
CA LEU A 130 -2.12 3.87 2.64
C LEU A 130 -3.65 4.03 2.65
N ASN A 131 -4.33 3.43 1.68
CA ASN A 131 -5.78 3.26 1.74
C ASN A 131 -6.08 1.83 2.17
N ALA A 132 -6.68 1.63 3.35
CA ALA A 132 -7.08 0.33 3.89
C ALA A 132 -8.60 0.27 4.07
N SER A 133 -9.28 -0.47 3.18
CA SER A 133 -10.73 -0.59 3.17
C SER A 133 -11.20 -2.05 3.21
N GLY A 134 -12.52 -2.25 3.16
CA GLY A 134 -13.13 -3.57 3.08
C GLY A 134 -12.73 -4.31 1.81
N ALA A 135 -12.86 -3.66 0.66
CA ALA A 135 -12.62 -4.30 -0.64
C ALA A 135 -11.16 -4.21 -1.08
N ASN A 136 -10.47 -3.13 -0.72
CA ASN A 136 -9.19 -2.76 -1.31
C ASN A 136 -8.18 -2.41 -0.23
N ALA A 137 -6.90 -2.63 -0.54
CA ALA A 137 -5.82 -2.04 0.21
C ALA A 137 -4.71 -1.66 -0.77
N HIS A 138 -4.34 -0.38 -0.80
CA HIS A 138 -3.35 0.16 -1.73
C HIS A 138 -2.39 1.11 -1.02
N LEU A 139 -1.13 1.05 -1.42
CA LEU A 139 -0.13 2.07 -1.20
C LEU A 139 0.01 2.89 -2.47
N LEU A 140 -0.26 4.18 -2.38
CA LEU A 140 -0.23 5.10 -3.52
C LEU A 140 0.82 6.19 -3.28
N GLY A 141 1.46 6.63 -4.36
CA GLY A 141 2.36 7.79 -4.34
C GLY A 141 2.26 8.59 -5.63
N TYR A 142 2.32 9.92 -5.54
CA TYR A 142 2.21 10.79 -6.72
C TYR A 142 3.52 10.84 -7.51
N HIS A 143 3.49 10.45 -8.77
CA HIS A 143 4.65 10.52 -9.66
C HIS A 143 4.24 10.74 -11.11
N ASP A 144 4.83 11.76 -11.73
CA ASP A 144 4.69 12.10 -13.15
C ASP A 144 3.22 12.28 -13.57
N GLY A 145 2.54 13.23 -12.92
CA GLY A 145 1.17 13.58 -13.24
C GLY A 145 0.11 12.54 -12.87
N ARG A 146 0.47 11.47 -12.13
CA ARG A 146 -0.45 10.37 -11.76
C ARG A 146 -0.15 9.82 -10.37
N TYR A 147 -1.15 9.22 -9.73
CA TYR A 147 -0.93 8.37 -8.56
C TYR A 147 -0.51 6.97 -8.98
N ARG A 148 0.69 6.55 -8.61
CA ARG A 148 1.19 5.21 -8.89
C ARG A 148 0.84 4.27 -7.75
N VAL A 149 0.44 3.05 -8.07
CA VAL A 149 0.32 1.96 -7.10
C VAL A 149 1.73 1.48 -6.78
N LEU A 150 2.14 1.69 -5.53
CA LEU A 150 3.41 1.21 -4.98
C LEU A 150 3.26 -0.21 -4.46
N GLY A 151 2.10 -0.57 -3.93
CA GLY A 151 1.78 -1.93 -3.51
C GLY A 151 0.28 -2.09 -3.32
N GLU A 152 -0.25 -3.29 -3.53
CA GLU A 152 -1.67 -3.60 -3.39
C GLU A 152 -1.90 -4.97 -2.75
N THR A 153 -3.13 -5.19 -2.27
CA THR A 153 -3.53 -6.54 -1.86
C THR A 153 -3.61 -7.45 -3.08
N MET A 154 -3.05 -8.66 -2.98
CA MET A 154 -3.10 -9.67 -4.05
C MET A 154 -4.45 -10.41 -4.10
N ASP A 155 -5.27 -10.29 -3.06
CA ASP A 155 -6.51 -11.06 -2.92
C ASP A 155 -7.72 -10.22 -2.52
N ALA A 156 -7.84 -9.87 -1.24
CA ALA A 156 -8.96 -9.18 -0.64
C ALA A 156 -8.46 -8.04 0.24
N GLY A 157 -9.27 -6.99 0.39
CA GLY A 157 -9.00 -5.96 1.39
C GLY A 157 -8.97 -6.53 2.82
N VAL A 158 -8.16 -5.90 3.67
CA VAL A 158 -8.02 -6.28 5.09
C VAL A 158 -9.37 -6.28 5.82
N GLY A 159 -10.27 -5.36 5.49
CA GLY A 159 -11.59 -5.32 6.10
C GLY A 159 -12.46 -6.52 5.71
N ASN A 160 -12.37 -7.01 4.47
CA ASN A 160 -13.07 -8.24 4.07
C ASN A 160 -12.47 -9.49 4.73
N ALA A 161 -11.16 -9.53 4.96
CA ALA A 161 -10.53 -10.62 5.71
C ALA A 161 -11.04 -10.66 7.16
N ILE A 162 -11.15 -9.49 7.81
CA ILE A 162 -11.76 -9.34 9.13
C ILE A 162 -13.24 -9.75 9.11
N ASP A 163 -14.03 -9.21 8.17
CA ASP A 163 -15.47 -9.52 8.06
C ASP A 163 -15.73 -10.99 7.72
N LYS A 164 -14.80 -11.67 7.03
CA LYS A 164 -14.88 -13.11 6.80
C LYS A 164 -14.70 -13.90 8.09
N PHE A 165 -13.72 -13.52 8.93
CA PHE A 165 -13.54 -14.13 10.25
C PHE A 165 -14.72 -13.86 11.17
N THR A 166 -15.20 -12.62 11.27
CA THR A 166 -16.31 -12.28 12.16
C THR A 166 -17.60 -13.02 11.77
N ARG A 167 -17.85 -13.22 10.48
CA ARG A 167 -18.97 -14.06 10.01
C ARG A 167 -18.79 -15.53 10.39
N HIS A 168 -17.57 -16.05 10.35
CA HIS A 168 -17.26 -17.44 10.75
C HIS A 168 -17.64 -17.69 12.22
N VAL A 169 -17.33 -16.74 13.10
CA VAL A 169 -17.69 -16.80 14.53
C VAL A 169 -19.12 -16.31 14.84
N GLY A 170 -19.94 -16.06 13.82
CA GLY A 170 -21.37 -15.75 13.96
C GLY A 170 -21.71 -14.29 14.27
N TRP A 171 -20.78 -13.35 14.09
CA TRP A 171 -21.05 -11.91 14.26
C TRP A 171 -21.60 -11.27 12.98
N SER A 172 -22.51 -10.31 13.15
CA SER A 172 -23.01 -9.46 12.05
C SER A 172 -21.97 -8.44 11.56
N HIS A 173 -22.16 -7.92 10.35
CA HIS A 173 -21.43 -6.75 9.87
C HIS A 173 -21.84 -5.49 10.66
N PRO A 174 -20.94 -4.50 10.89
CA PRO A 174 -19.51 -4.48 10.58
C PRO A 174 -18.66 -5.27 11.59
N GLY A 175 -17.65 -5.99 11.10
CA GLY A 175 -16.76 -6.83 11.90
C GLY A 175 -15.60 -6.08 12.56
N GLY A 176 -15.06 -5.06 11.88
CA GLY A 176 -13.88 -4.29 12.32
C GLY A 176 -13.93 -3.82 13.79
N PRO A 177 -14.95 -3.03 14.20
CA PRO A 177 -15.06 -2.55 15.57
C PRO A 177 -15.21 -3.65 16.62
N LYS A 178 -15.75 -4.82 16.24
CA LYS A 178 -15.95 -5.97 17.14
C LYS A 178 -14.64 -6.70 17.39
N VAL A 179 -13.84 -6.89 16.34
CA VAL A 179 -12.48 -7.44 16.46
C VAL A 179 -11.61 -6.54 17.32
N GLU A 180 -11.69 -5.23 17.10
CA GLU A 180 -10.94 -4.25 17.90
C GLU A 180 -11.29 -4.32 19.39
N ALA A 181 -12.59 -4.37 19.72
CA ALA A 181 -13.04 -4.49 21.10
C ALA A 181 -12.59 -5.81 21.75
N ALA A 182 -12.72 -6.94 21.06
CA ALA A 182 -12.30 -8.25 21.55
C ALA A 182 -10.78 -8.35 21.71
N ALA A 183 -10.01 -7.78 20.78
CA ALA A 183 -8.55 -7.69 20.87
C ALA A 183 -8.11 -6.86 22.09
N ALA A 184 -8.79 -5.73 22.35
CA ALA A 184 -8.51 -4.89 23.51
C ALA A 184 -8.84 -5.60 24.84
N GLU A 185 -9.92 -6.39 24.87
CA GLU A 185 -10.26 -7.23 26.03
C GLU A 185 -9.15 -8.23 26.34
N PHE A 186 -8.63 -8.93 25.32
CA PHE A 186 -7.51 -9.85 25.47
C PHE A 186 -6.22 -9.15 25.89
N ALA A 187 -5.87 -8.02 25.28
CA ALA A 187 -4.66 -7.28 25.65
C ALA A 187 -4.69 -6.77 27.10
N GLY A 188 -5.88 -6.54 27.66
CA GLY A 188 -6.08 -6.13 29.05
C GLY A 188 -6.01 -7.27 30.07
N THR A 189 -6.01 -8.54 29.64
CA THR A 189 -5.81 -9.67 30.54
C THR A 189 -4.31 -9.85 30.79
N ASP A 190 -3.81 -9.28 31.89
CA ASP A 190 -2.40 -9.42 32.29
C ASP A 190 -2.04 -10.91 32.53
N PRO A 191 -1.22 -11.55 31.66
CA PRO A 191 -0.74 -12.91 31.90
C PRO A 191 0.34 -12.94 33.01
N GLY A 192 0.80 -11.77 33.46
CA GLY A 192 1.98 -11.57 34.31
C GLY A 192 1.73 -11.44 35.80
N ALA A 193 0.53 -11.75 36.29
CA ALA A 193 0.24 -11.75 37.73
C ALA A 193 1.19 -12.65 38.55
N ASP A 194 1.89 -13.60 37.91
CA ASP A 194 2.89 -14.50 38.51
C ASP A 194 4.35 -14.25 38.05
N GLY A 195 4.71 -13.02 37.66
CA GLY A 195 6.12 -12.58 37.62
C GLY A 195 6.99 -13.06 36.44
N GLY A 196 6.38 -13.44 35.32
CA GLY A 196 7.05 -13.62 34.02
C GLY A 196 7.02 -12.34 33.18
N ASP A 197 7.94 -12.21 32.21
CA ASP A 197 7.95 -11.16 31.18
C ASP A 197 6.67 -11.31 30.32
N SER A 198 5.58 -10.66 30.70
CA SER A 198 4.22 -10.95 30.20
C SER A 198 3.83 -10.06 29.03
N THR A 199 4.12 -10.53 27.81
CA THR A 199 3.34 -10.16 26.63
C THR A 199 2.24 -11.19 26.42
N ALA A 200 1.05 -10.76 26.00
CA ALA A 200 -0.05 -11.68 25.68
C ALA A 200 0.43 -12.69 24.62
N ASP A 201 0.12 -13.98 24.80
CA ASP A 201 0.56 -15.03 23.88
C ASP A 201 -0.01 -14.74 22.47
N LEU A 202 0.88 -14.68 21.48
CA LEU A 202 0.52 -14.39 20.09
C LEU A 202 0.42 -15.68 19.28
N LEU A 203 -0.74 -15.93 18.67
CA LEU A 203 -0.94 -17.09 17.79
C LEU A 203 -0.03 -16.99 16.56
N ASP A 204 0.51 -18.12 16.13
CA ASP A 204 1.27 -18.21 14.87
C ASP A 204 0.31 -18.14 13.68
N LEU A 205 0.19 -16.96 13.08
CA LEU A 205 -0.66 -16.72 11.93
C LEU A 205 0.19 -16.38 10.69
N PRO A 206 -0.26 -16.76 9.47
CA PRO A 206 0.47 -16.45 8.25
C PRO A 206 0.76 -14.96 8.07
N TYR A 207 2.03 -14.62 7.86
CA TYR A 207 2.49 -13.27 7.54
C TYR A 207 2.99 -13.21 6.08
N VAL A 208 2.13 -12.73 5.16
CA VAL A 208 2.39 -12.79 3.72
C VAL A 208 2.58 -11.40 3.14
N VAL A 209 3.84 -11.02 2.98
CA VAL A 209 4.29 -9.81 2.25
C VAL A 209 5.22 -10.27 1.12
N LYS A 210 4.96 -9.79 -0.10
CA LYS A 210 5.75 -10.06 -1.31
C LYS A 210 6.11 -8.71 -1.95
N GLY A 211 7.36 -8.28 -1.82
CA GLY A 211 7.77 -6.94 -2.21
C GLY A 211 7.04 -5.85 -1.42
N MET A 212 6.13 -5.13 -2.09
CA MET A 212 5.23 -4.15 -1.48
C MET A 212 3.76 -4.62 -1.46
N ASP A 213 3.49 -5.81 -2.02
CA ASP A 213 2.17 -6.43 -2.07
C ASP A 213 1.98 -7.38 -0.87
N PHE A 214 0.73 -7.67 -0.57
CA PHE A 214 0.36 -8.43 0.63
C PHE A 214 -0.93 -9.22 0.42
N SER A 215 -1.15 -10.25 1.22
CA SER A 215 -2.30 -11.16 1.10
C SER A 215 -2.93 -11.42 2.45
N PHE A 216 -4.25 -11.35 2.52
CA PHE A 216 -5.01 -11.60 3.75
C PHE A 216 -5.87 -12.86 3.70
N SER A 217 -5.95 -13.59 2.57
CA SER A 217 -6.77 -14.79 2.49
C SER A 217 -6.27 -15.89 3.42
N GLY A 218 -4.94 -16.09 3.48
CA GLY A 218 -4.30 -17.13 4.29
C GLY A 218 -4.50 -16.90 5.79
N ILE A 219 -4.31 -15.65 6.25
CA ILE A 219 -4.50 -15.30 7.66
C ILE A 219 -5.97 -15.42 8.10
N SER A 220 -6.92 -15.04 7.24
CA SER A 220 -8.34 -15.22 7.55
C SER A 220 -8.73 -16.71 7.67
N SER A 221 -8.19 -17.56 6.81
CA SER A 221 -8.40 -19.01 6.92
C SER A 221 -7.76 -19.59 8.19
N ALA A 222 -6.53 -19.21 8.53
CA ALA A 222 -5.87 -19.66 9.75
C ALA A 222 -6.62 -19.20 11.03
N ALA A 223 -7.18 -18.00 11.02
CA ALA A 223 -8.02 -17.51 12.13
C ALA A 223 -9.32 -18.32 12.28
N ASN A 224 -9.94 -18.74 11.17
CA ASN A 224 -11.09 -19.63 11.20
C ASN A 224 -10.73 -21.01 11.75
N ASP A 225 -9.61 -21.58 11.28
CA ASP A 225 -9.13 -22.89 11.76
C ASP A 225 -8.84 -22.85 13.27
N ALA A 226 -8.22 -21.77 13.77
CA ALA A 226 -8.00 -21.56 15.20
C ALA A 226 -9.31 -21.50 16.01
N ALA A 227 -10.35 -20.85 15.46
CA ALA A 227 -11.66 -20.82 16.09
C ALA A 227 -12.31 -22.22 16.12
N ASP A 228 -12.19 -22.99 15.04
CA ASP A 228 -12.70 -24.36 14.95
C ASP A 228 -11.95 -25.32 15.90
N ASP A 229 -10.67 -25.06 16.15
CA ASP A 229 -9.84 -25.76 17.15
C ASP A 229 -10.11 -25.32 18.61
N GLY A 230 -11.00 -24.34 18.81
CA GLY A 230 -11.47 -23.91 20.12
C GLY A 230 -10.60 -22.87 20.82
N VAL A 231 -9.72 -22.17 20.09
CA VAL A 231 -8.96 -21.03 20.62
C VAL A 231 -9.93 -19.89 20.98
N PRO A 232 -9.75 -19.19 22.13
CA PRO A 232 -10.60 -18.04 22.50
C PRO A 232 -10.67 -16.99 21.39
N VAL A 233 -11.87 -16.48 21.11
CA VAL A 233 -12.10 -15.54 20.01
C VAL A 233 -11.33 -14.23 20.23
N GLU A 234 -11.20 -13.79 21.47
CA GLU A 234 -10.49 -12.58 21.87
C GLU A 234 -8.98 -12.69 21.58
N GLU A 235 -8.39 -13.87 21.82
CA GLU A 235 -6.98 -14.18 21.49
C GLU A 235 -6.74 -14.20 19.98
N ILE A 236 -7.69 -14.79 19.22
CA ILE A 236 -7.65 -14.78 17.75
C ILE A 236 -7.78 -13.34 17.24
N CYS A 237 -8.70 -12.54 17.78
CA CYS A 237 -8.87 -11.13 17.40
C CYS A 237 -7.60 -10.33 17.61
N PHE A 238 -6.96 -10.50 18.78
CA PHE A 238 -5.67 -9.85 19.08
C PHE A 238 -4.59 -10.26 18.08
N SER A 239 -4.41 -11.56 17.87
CA SER A 239 -3.37 -12.08 16.97
C SER A 239 -3.61 -11.67 15.52
N LEU A 240 -4.85 -11.77 15.03
CA LEU A 240 -5.27 -11.35 13.69
C LEU A 240 -4.96 -9.87 13.47
N GLN A 241 -5.30 -9.03 14.46
CA GLN A 241 -5.05 -7.59 14.42
C GLN A 241 -3.56 -7.26 14.36
N GLU A 242 -2.75 -7.84 15.25
CA GLU A 242 -1.31 -7.60 15.29
C GLU A 242 -0.62 -8.01 13.99
N HIS A 243 -0.98 -9.16 13.41
CA HIS A 243 -0.38 -9.61 12.15
C HIS A 243 -0.83 -8.76 10.96
N ALA A 244 -2.14 -8.53 10.82
CA ALA A 244 -2.68 -7.79 9.68
C ALA A 244 -2.17 -6.36 9.62
N PHE A 245 -2.12 -5.67 10.76
CA PHE A 245 -1.66 -4.28 10.82
C PHE A 245 -0.14 -4.16 10.80
N ALA A 246 0.59 -5.15 11.32
CA ALA A 246 2.03 -5.21 11.10
C ALA A 246 2.39 -5.40 9.63
N MET A 247 1.59 -6.16 8.85
CA MET A 247 1.77 -6.28 7.39
C MET A 247 1.58 -4.92 6.71
N LEU A 248 0.46 -4.23 6.97
CA LEU A 248 0.18 -2.90 6.41
C LEU A 248 1.24 -1.85 6.81
N THR A 249 1.72 -1.91 8.04
CA THR A 249 2.75 -1.00 8.55
C THR A 249 4.10 -1.31 7.91
N GLU A 250 4.46 -2.58 7.72
CA GLU A 250 5.68 -2.98 7.01
C GLU A 250 5.70 -2.46 5.58
N VAL A 251 4.63 -2.67 4.82
CA VAL A 251 4.58 -2.24 3.42
C VAL A 251 4.57 -0.71 3.31
N SER A 252 3.96 -0.01 4.28
CA SER A 252 4.04 1.46 4.37
C SER A 252 5.48 1.94 4.63
N GLU A 253 6.20 1.29 5.55
CA GLU A 253 7.62 1.59 5.82
C GLU A 253 8.52 1.33 4.60
N ARG A 254 8.24 0.24 3.86
CA ARG A 254 8.90 -0.09 2.58
C ARG A 254 8.64 0.99 1.53
N ALA A 255 7.39 1.42 1.36
CA ALA A 255 7.02 2.48 0.42
C ALA A 255 7.69 3.83 0.73
N LEU A 256 7.71 4.26 2.00
CA LEU A 256 8.43 5.46 2.43
C LEU A 256 9.94 5.35 2.17
N SER A 257 10.52 4.16 2.34
CA SER A 257 11.95 3.92 2.08
C SER A 257 12.29 3.90 0.60
N LEU A 258 11.41 3.35 -0.24
CA LEU A 258 11.56 3.31 -1.69
C LEU A 258 11.50 4.72 -2.27
N THR A 259 10.47 5.47 -1.93
CA THR A 259 10.23 6.84 -2.42
C THR A 259 11.21 7.85 -1.81
N GLY A 260 11.60 7.64 -0.55
CA GLY A 260 12.32 8.64 0.24
C GLY A 260 11.40 9.74 0.77
N ALA A 261 10.08 9.52 0.74
CA ALA A 261 9.10 10.37 1.38
C ALA A 261 9.16 10.26 2.91
N ASP A 262 8.77 11.35 3.55
CA ASP A 262 8.71 11.59 4.99
C ASP A 262 7.29 11.97 5.44
N GLU A 263 6.28 11.77 4.60
CA GLU A 263 4.88 12.03 4.92
C GLU A 263 4.04 10.79 4.60
N LEU A 264 3.19 10.36 5.53
CA LEU A 264 2.25 9.25 5.37
C LEU A 264 0.82 9.68 5.69
N VAL A 265 -0.09 9.46 4.75
CA VAL A 265 -1.54 9.62 4.94
C VAL A 265 -2.21 8.25 5.01
N LEU A 266 -3.14 8.10 5.95
CA LEU A 266 -3.99 6.92 6.08
C LEU A 266 -5.44 7.25 5.68
N GLY A 267 -6.05 6.41 4.84
CA GLY A 267 -7.45 6.48 4.43
C GLY A 267 -8.13 5.11 4.41
N GLY A 268 -9.44 5.10 4.14
CA GLY A 268 -10.27 3.90 4.08
C GLY A 268 -10.85 3.46 5.42
N GLY A 269 -11.95 2.69 5.39
CA GLY A 269 -12.74 2.41 6.59
C GLY A 269 -11.99 1.67 7.72
N VAL A 270 -10.96 0.88 7.39
CA VAL A 270 -10.15 0.16 8.39
C VAL A 270 -9.23 1.12 9.15
N ALA A 271 -8.94 2.29 8.58
CA ALA A 271 -8.16 3.34 9.24
C ALA A 271 -8.79 3.87 10.54
N GLN A 272 -10.07 3.59 10.79
CA GLN A 272 -10.72 3.95 12.05
C GLN A 272 -10.19 3.16 13.25
N ASN A 273 -9.56 2.00 13.01
CA ASN A 273 -8.99 1.19 14.07
C ASN A 273 -7.80 1.91 14.71
N ASP A 274 -7.85 2.07 16.03
CA ASP A 274 -6.86 2.79 16.82
C ASP A 274 -5.52 2.05 16.82
N ARG A 275 -5.52 0.72 16.87
CA ARG A 275 -4.28 -0.06 16.84
C ARG A 275 -3.50 0.10 15.53
N LEU A 276 -4.18 0.10 14.38
CA LEU A 276 -3.53 0.36 13.10
C LEU A 276 -2.89 1.76 13.09
N ARG A 277 -3.63 2.77 13.57
CA ARG A 277 -3.12 4.15 13.67
C ARG A 277 -1.92 4.25 14.60
N GLU A 278 -1.94 3.57 15.75
CA GLU A 278 -0.80 3.49 16.68
C GLU A 278 0.44 2.89 16.03
N MET A 279 0.30 1.75 15.32
CA MET A 279 1.42 1.11 14.65
C MET A 279 2.05 2.00 13.58
N LEU A 280 1.23 2.65 12.76
CA LEU A 280 1.70 3.56 11.71
C LEU A 280 2.35 4.81 12.29
N ALA A 281 1.78 5.39 13.35
CA ALA A 281 2.36 6.53 14.05
C ALA A 281 3.73 6.19 14.66
N ALA A 282 3.85 5.05 15.35
CA ALA A 282 5.11 4.59 15.93
C ALA A 282 6.18 4.30 14.85
N MET A 283 5.77 3.74 13.70
CA MET A 283 6.66 3.53 12.56
C MET A 283 7.17 4.86 11.98
N CYS A 284 6.27 5.81 11.74
CA CYS A 284 6.60 7.14 11.24
C CYS A 284 7.54 7.88 12.20
N GLU A 285 7.24 7.89 13.51
CA GLU A 285 8.10 8.49 14.54
C GLU A 285 9.52 7.88 14.52
N ALA A 286 9.64 6.56 14.48
CA ALA A 286 10.94 5.87 14.46
C ALA A 286 11.79 6.16 13.21
N ARG A 287 11.14 6.61 12.12
CA ARG A 287 11.79 7.06 10.87
C ARG A 287 12.02 8.56 10.81
N GLY A 288 11.33 9.35 11.63
CA GLY A 288 11.28 10.81 11.47
C GLY A 288 10.41 11.23 10.28
N ALA A 289 9.30 10.53 10.05
CA ALA A 289 8.27 10.88 9.09
C ALA A 289 7.03 11.41 9.82
N ASP A 290 6.25 12.26 9.16
CA ASP A 290 4.97 12.76 9.63
C ASP A 290 3.83 11.80 9.24
N PHE A 291 2.83 11.69 10.11
CA PHE A 291 1.69 10.81 9.94
C PHE A 291 0.38 11.57 10.10
N HIS A 292 -0.58 11.33 9.21
CA HIS A 292 -1.93 11.88 9.32
C HIS A 292 -3.00 10.85 8.98
N ALA A 293 -3.97 10.71 9.87
CA ALA A 293 -5.25 10.07 9.61
C ALA A 293 -6.35 11.11 9.78
N PRO A 294 -7.22 11.34 8.78
CA PRO A 294 -8.34 12.26 8.88
C PRO A 294 -9.32 11.93 10.00
N GLU A 295 -10.21 12.89 10.30
CA GLU A 295 -11.34 12.65 11.20
C GLU A 295 -12.17 11.43 10.74
N PRO A 296 -12.77 10.66 11.67
CA PRO A 296 -13.52 9.44 11.34
C PRO A 296 -14.59 9.61 10.25
N ARG A 297 -15.22 10.79 10.16
CA ARG A 297 -16.22 11.12 9.13
C ARG A 297 -15.68 11.12 7.69
N PHE A 298 -14.37 11.24 7.51
CA PHE A 298 -13.68 11.20 6.21
C PHE A 298 -13.04 9.84 5.90
N LEU A 299 -12.95 8.93 6.88
CA LEU A 299 -12.29 7.64 6.71
C LEU A 299 -13.19 6.56 6.09
N ARG A 300 -14.51 6.63 6.33
CA ARG A 300 -15.48 5.77 5.63
C ARG A 300 -15.84 6.34 4.27
N ASP A 301 -16.52 5.55 3.45
CA ASP A 301 -17.08 6.05 2.19
C ASP A 301 -18.04 7.20 2.47
N ASN A 302 -17.71 8.39 1.98
CA ASN A 302 -18.46 9.61 2.22
C ASN A 302 -18.40 10.52 0.98
N ALA A 303 -19.41 11.34 0.78
CA ALA A 303 -19.41 12.29 -0.33
C ALA A 303 -18.51 13.51 -0.09
N GLY A 304 -18.07 13.76 1.15
CA GLY A 304 -17.18 14.88 1.48
C GLY A 304 -15.84 14.79 0.73
N MET A 305 -15.23 13.61 0.70
CA MET A 305 -14.00 13.38 -0.08
C MET A 305 -14.23 13.57 -1.59
N ILE A 306 -15.40 13.19 -2.10
CA ILE A 306 -15.79 13.36 -3.50
C ILE A 306 -15.98 14.85 -3.83
N ALA A 307 -16.64 15.60 -2.95
CA ALA A 307 -16.85 17.04 -3.12
C ALA A 307 -15.54 17.82 -3.07
N VAL A 308 -14.65 17.51 -2.12
CA VAL A 308 -13.34 18.17 -1.96
C VAL A 308 -12.44 17.93 -3.18
N LEU A 309 -12.30 16.67 -3.61
CA LEU A 309 -11.54 16.38 -4.83
C LEU A 309 -12.22 16.97 -6.07
N GLY A 310 -13.54 16.87 -6.13
CA GLY A 310 -14.35 17.45 -7.21
C GLY A 310 -14.13 18.95 -7.38
N ALA A 311 -14.02 19.71 -6.30
CA ALA A 311 -13.70 21.13 -6.34
C ALA A 311 -12.30 21.42 -6.89
N LYS A 312 -11.28 20.61 -6.52
CA LYS A 312 -9.92 20.75 -7.07
C LYS A 312 -9.90 20.47 -8.57
N MET A 313 -10.57 19.40 -8.99
CA MET A 313 -10.70 19.03 -10.41
C MET A 313 -11.47 20.09 -11.21
N ALA A 314 -12.61 20.55 -10.71
CA ALA A 314 -13.40 21.59 -11.36
C ALA A 314 -12.62 22.90 -11.52
N ALA A 315 -11.86 23.32 -10.49
CA ALA A 315 -11.02 24.51 -10.55
C ALA A 315 -9.89 24.38 -11.60
N ALA A 316 -9.40 23.17 -11.84
CA ALA A 316 -8.44 22.86 -12.90
C ALA A 316 -9.09 22.70 -14.30
N GLY A 317 -10.43 22.80 -14.39
CA GLY A 317 -11.18 22.58 -15.63
C GLY A 317 -11.38 21.09 -15.99
N ASP A 318 -11.04 20.18 -15.08
CA ASP A 318 -11.21 18.73 -15.24
C ASP A 318 -12.67 18.35 -14.97
N THR A 319 -13.48 18.47 -16.01
CA THR A 319 -14.92 18.22 -16.01
C THR A 319 -15.26 17.22 -17.12
N VAL A 320 -16.39 16.54 -16.99
CA VAL A 320 -16.83 15.52 -17.95
C VAL A 320 -18.20 15.88 -18.51
N ALA A 321 -18.36 15.75 -19.84
CA ALA A 321 -19.67 15.88 -20.46
C ALA A 321 -20.61 14.77 -19.97
N ILE A 322 -21.89 15.06 -19.80
CA ILE A 322 -22.91 14.07 -19.37
C ILE A 322 -22.91 12.82 -20.26
N SER A 323 -22.67 12.96 -21.57
CA SER A 323 -22.60 11.84 -22.52
C SER A 323 -21.34 10.97 -22.35
N GLU A 324 -20.29 11.49 -21.72
CA GLU A 324 -18.99 10.84 -21.54
C GLU A 324 -18.77 10.38 -20.09
N SER A 325 -19.70 10.68 -19.19
CA SER A 325 -19.62 10.40 -17.75
C SER A 325 -20.01 8.95 -17.40
N ALA A 326 -19.67 7.99 -18.25
CA ALA A 326 -19.94 6.58 -17.98
C ALA A 326 -19.18 6.12 -16.73
N VAL A 327 -19.85 5.33 -15.89
CA VAL A 327 -19.25 4.74 -14.69
C VAL A 327 -18.27 3.64 -15.07
N ASP A 328 -17.24 3.46 -14.26
CA ASP A 328 -16.22 2.44 -14.47
C ASP A 328 -15.98 1.66 -13.17
N PRO A 329 -16.57 0.45 -13.02
CA PRO A 329 -16.39 -0.39 -11.85
C PRO A 329 -14.92 -0.73 -11.54
N ASN A 330 -14.04 -0.69 -12.55
CA ASN A 330 -12.63 -1.06 -12.45
C ASN A 330 -11.69 0.15 -12.57
N PHE A 331 -12.20 1.36 -12.30
CA PHE A 331 -11.44 2.60 -12.49
C PHE A 331 -10.21 2.66 -11.55
N ARG A 332 -9.04 2.26 -12.03
CA ARG A 332 -7.84 2.19 -11.19
C ARG A 332 -7.31 3.60 -10.88
N PRO A 333 -6.74 3.84 -9.69
CA PRO A 333 -6.18 5.14 -9.32
C PRO A 333 -5.00 5.57 -10.22
N ASP A 334 -4.26 4.62 -10.79
CA ASP A 334 -3.14 4.86 -11.71
C ASP A 334 -3.55 5.30 -13.12
N GLN A 335 -4.83 5.15 -13.46
CA GLN A 335 -5.40 5.60 -14.73
C GLN A 335 -5.75 7.10 -14.70
N VAL A 336 -5.87 7.70 -13.52
CA VAL A 336 -6.33 9.09 -13.33
C VAL A 336 -5.21 10.09 -13.62
N PRO A 337 -5.32 10.93 -14.66
CA PRO A 337 -4.44 12.08 -14.81
C PRO A 337 -4.74 13.08 -13.69
N VAL A 338 -3.69 13.55 -13.02
CA VAL A 338 -3.81 14.55 -11.96
C VAL A 338 -3.51 15.91 -12.58
N THR A 339 -4.58 16.65 -12.86
CA THR A 339 -4.57 17.96 -13.53
C THR A 339 -4.54 19.14 -12.56
N TRP A 340 -4.80 18.88 -11.27
CA TRP A 340 -4.91 19.87 -10.20
C TRP A 340 -3.62 20.04 -9.36
N ARG A 341 -2.50 19.45 -9.80
CA ARG A 341 -1.17 19.53 -9.15
C ARG A 341 -0.09 19.73 -10.20
N ASP A 342 0.95 20.48 -9.87
CA ASP A 342 2.12 20.75 -10.73
C ASP A 342 3.43 20.45 -10.00
N GLY A 343 4.37 19.73 -10.63
CA GLY A 343 5.78 19.68 -10.24
C GLY A 343 6.17 18.84 -9.00
N GLU A 344 5.21 18.19 -8.35
CA GLU A 344 5.46 17.36 -7.15
C GLU A 344 5.77 15.89 -7.52
N SER A 345 6.61 15.19 -6.76
CA SER A 345 6.82 13.76 -6.99
C SER A 345 7.41 13.01 -5.79
N VAL A 346 6.85 11.83 -5.49
CA VAL A 346 7.37 10.94 -4.43
C VAL A 346 8.68 10.30 -4.86
N ALA A 347 8.98 10.22 -6.15
CA ALA A 347 10.24 9.69 -6.63
C ALA A 347 11.31 10.79 -6.60
N ARG A 348 12.35 10.61 -5.78
CA ARG A 348 13.56 11.43 -5.87
C ARG A 348 14.45 10.94 -7.02
N GLY A 349 14.18 11.39 -8.24
CA GLY A 349 15.10 11.26 -9.38
C GLY A 349 16.14 12.40 -9.36
N GLY A 350 17.42 12.09 -9.64
CA GLY A 350 18.58 12.99 -9.47
C GLY A 350 18.68 14.23 -10.37
N GLY A 351 17.60 14.99 -10.57
CA GLY A 351 17.59 16.22 -11.37
C GLY A 351 17.02 17.41 -10.59
N GLY A 352 17.91 18.33 -10.19
CA GLY A 352 17.69 19.74 -9.83
C GLY A 352 16.32 20.21 -9.32
N GLY A 353 16.18 20.37 -8.00
CA GLY A 353 15.03 21.02 -7.37
C GLY A 353 15.17 21.20 -5.86
N ALA A 354 16.07 22.09 -5.46
CA ALA A 354 16.23 22.77 -4.15
C ALA A 354 15.63 22.15 -2.85
N SER A 355 16.33 21.18 -2.28
CA SER A 355 16.81 21.28 -0.88
C SER A 355 18.19 20.63 -0.81
N GLY A 356 19.13 21.28 -0.11
CA GLY A 356 20.58 21.06 -0.23
C GLY A 356 21.11 19.71 0.27
N GLY A 357 20.82 18.63 -0.44
CA GLY A 357 21.44 17.32 -0.23
C GLY A 357 22.85 17.30 -0.82
N ALA A 358 23.87 17.31 0.04
CA ALA A 358 25.23 16.93 -0.35
C ALA A 358 25.22 15.61 -1.12
N ALA A 359 26.11 15.46 -2.10
CA ALA A 359 26.36 14.18 -2.77
C ALA A 359 26.51 13.09 -1.71
N ARG A 360 25.52 12.19 -1.62
CA ARG A 360 25.51 11.13 -0.61
C ARG A 360 26.61 10.14 -0.95
N ASP A 361 27.50 9.92 0.01
CA ASP A 361 28.54 8.90 -0.07
C ASP A 361 27.90 7.52 -0.32
N PRO A 362 28.26 6.80 -1.39
CA PRO A 362 27.73 5.45 -1.67
C PRO A 362 28.10 4.42 -0.59
N ASP A 363 29.12 4.70 0.24
CA ASP A 363 29.58 3.85 1.34
C ASP A 363 29.03 4.29 2.72
N ALA A 364 28.16 5.31 2.80
CA ALA A 364 27.49 5.68 4.06
C ALA A 364 26.46 4.63 4.51
N ASP A 365 26.34 4.43 5.82
CA ASP A 365 25.37 3.52 6.44
C ASP A 365 23.96 3.70 5.84
N ARG A 366 23.49 2.67 5.12
CA ARG A 366 22.17 2.67 4.48
C ARG A 366 21.16 2.07 5.44
N ARG A 367 20.28 2.92 6.00
CA ARG A 367 19.10 2.48 6.76
C ARG A 367 17.98 2.15 5.76
N GLY A 368 17.79 0.86 5.48
CA GLY A 368 16.65 0.36 4.73
C GLY A 368 15.39 0.30 5.60
N ALA A 369 14.28 -0.12 5.00
CA ALA A 369 13.02 -0.33 5.73
C ALA A 369 13.20 -1.37 6.85
N GLU A 370 13.89 -2.48 6.59
CA GLU A 370 13.94 -3.60 7.54
C GLU A 370 15.31 -3.78 8.22
N ALA A 371 16.39 -3.40 7.54
CA ALA A 371 17.75 -3.64 7.99
C ALA A 371 18.63 -2.40 7.85
N THR A 372 19.59 -2.27 8.76
CA THR A 372 20.74 -1.37 8.59
C THR A 372 21.84 -2.13 7.89
N VAL A 373 22.39 -1.53 6.84
CA VAL A 373 23.48 -2.09 6.04
C VAL A 373 24.70 -1.21 6.23
N THR A 374 25.79 -1.81 6.69
CA THR A 374 27.08 -1.14 6.89
C THR A 374 28.15 -1.86 6.08
N VAL A 375 29.09 -1.10 5.50
CA VAL A 375 30.22 -1.66 4.75
C VAL A 375 31.45 -1.61 5.63
N ALA A 376 32.05 -2.78 5.90
CA ALA A 376 33.27 -2.90 6.69
C ALA A 376 34.46 -3.24 5.79
N GLY A 377 35.66 -2.77 6.14
CA GLY A 377 36.91 -3.05 5.42
C GLY A 377 37.22 -2.06 4.29
N SER A 378 38.26 -2.37 3.50
CA SER A 378 38.70 -1.53 2.38
C SER A 378 39.25 -2.38 1.22
N GLY A 379 39.18 -1.88 -0.01
CA GLY A 379 39.68 -2.60 -1.19
C GLY A 379 38.94 -3.92 -1.44
N GLU A 380 39.70 -5.01 -1.61
CA GLU A 380 39.17 -6.36 -1.86
C GLU A 380 38.62 -7.05 -0.60
N ASP A 381 38.91 -6.52 0.60
CA ASP A 381 38.46 -7.06 1.88
C ASP A 381 37.11 -6.47 2.33
N ARG A 382 36.43 -5.68 1.46
CA ARG A 382 35.12 -5.13 1.78
C ARG A 382 34.09 -6.24 2.05
N ARG A 383 33.29 -6.02 3.10
CA ARG A 383 32.18 -6.88 3.53
C ARG A 383 30.96 -6.03 3.83
N VAL A 384 29.79 -6.61 3.60
CA VAL A 384 28.50 -6.00 3.90
C VAL A 384 27.98 -6.66 5.18
N ILE A 385 27.71 -5.87 6.21
CA ILE A 385 27.07 -6.32 7.44
C ILE A 385 25.64 -5.80 7.42
N LYS A 386 24.69 -6.72 7.23
CA LYS A 386 23.25 -6.45 7.21
C LYS A 386 22.64 -6.91 8.53
N ARG A 387 22.09 -5.98 9.30
CA ARG A 387 21.44 -6.28 10.59
C ARG A 387 19.97 -5.91 10.54
N ARG A 388 19.08 -6.86 10.82
CA ARG A 388 17.64 -6.63 10.96
C ARG A 388 17.35 -6.03 12.33
N VAL A 389 16.93 -4.77 12.35
CA VAL A 389 16.72 -4.01 13.59
C VAL A 389 15.31 -4.27 14.14
N PRO A 390 15.13 -4.34 15.48
CA PRO A 390 13.80 -4.49 16.07
C PRO A 390 12.84 -3.38 15.65
N LYS A 391 11.58 -3.74 15.42
CA LYS A 391 10.48 -2.82 15.07
C LYS A 391 9.55 -2.64 16.26
N SER A 392 9.59 -1.45 16.87
CA SER A 392 8.76 -1.12 18.04
C SER A 392 7.26 -1.08 17.78
N TYR A 393 6.84 -0.93 16.52
CA TYR A 393 5.43 -0.93 16.14
C TYR A 393 4.80 -2.34 16.12
N ARG A 394 5.60 -3.41 16.14
CA ARG A 394 5.10 -4.80 16.10
C ARG A 394 5.04 -5.38 17.51
N HIS A 395 4.19 -6.38 17.70
CA HIS A 395 4.30 -7.26 18.86
C HIS A 395 5.74 -7.84 18.97
N PRO A 396 6.37 -7.86 20.16
CA PRO A 396 7.75 -8.31 20.32
C PRO A 396 8.02 -9.72 19.81
N ASP A 397 7.06 -10.63 19.97
CA ASP A 397 7.19 -12.02 19.52
C ASP A 397 7.13 -12.12 17.99
N LEU A 398 6.22 -11.38 17.37
CA LEU A 398 6.12 -11.29 15.91
C LEU A 398 7.40 -10.71 15.31
N ASP A 399 7.91 -9.60 15.87
CA ASP A 399 9.16 -8.98 15.44
C ASP A 399 10.35 -9.94 15.56
N ARG A 400 10.47 -10.63 16.70
CA ARG A 400 11.54 -11.59 16.96
C ARG A 400 11.50 -12.77 15.98
N THR A 401 10.33 -13.34 15.75
CA THR A 401 10.12 -14.45 14.80
C THR A 401 10.46 -14.01 13.38
N LEU A 402 9.89 -12.90 12.91
CA LEU A 402 10.16 -12.38 11.55
C LEU A 402 11.64 -12.09 11.32
N ARG A 403 12.31 -11.41 12.26
CA ARG A 403 13.75 -11.12 12.11
C ARG A 403 14.59 -12.39 12.04
N ARG A 404 14.29 -13.37 12.89
CA ARG A 404 15.00 -14.65 12.90
C ARG A 404 14.77 -15.40 11.58
N ASP A 405 13.52 -15.61 11.20
CA ASP A 405 13.15 -16.47 10.07
C ASP A 405 13.62 -15.88 8.75
N ARG A 406 13.49 -14.57 8.56
CA ARG A 406 14.00 -13.87 7.36
C ARG A 406 15.53 -13.87 7.29
N THR A 407 16.24 -13.81 8.42
CA THR A 407 17.71 -13.94 8.46
C THR A 407 18.15 -15.34 8.02
N VAL A 408 17.48 -16.38 8.54
CA VAL A 408 17.74 -17.79 8.16
C VAL A 408 17.42 -18.03 6.69
N ALA A 409 16.25 -17.57 6.24
CA ALA A 409 15.80 -17.72 4.87
C ALA A 409 16.76 -17.02 3.89
N GLU A 410 17.14 -15.77 4.15
CA GLU A 410 18.05 -15.01 3.29
C GLU A 410 19.41 -15.70 3.16
N ALA A 411 20.03 -16.13 4.27
CA ALA A 411 21.32 -16.83 4.21
C ALA A 411 21.24 -18.13 3.38
N ARG A 412 20.20 -18.94 3.62
CA ARG A 412 19.99 -20.21 2.92
C ARG A 412 19.74 -19.99 1.43
N LEU A 413 18.78 -19.13 1.09
CA LEU A 413 18.34 -18.91 -0.28
C LEU A 413 19.39 -18.17 -1.12
N THR A 414 20.13 -17.23 -0.53
CA THR A 414 21.28 -16.59 -1.21
C THR A 414 22.31 -17.64 -1.66
N SER A 415 22.59 -18.62 -0.80
CA SER A 415 23.53 -19.71 -1.09
C SER A 415 22.96 -20.74 -2.09
N GLU A 416 21.66 -21.00 -2.06
CA GLU A 416 20.96 -21.89 -3.00
C GLU A 416 20.85 -21.30 -4.39
N ALA A 417 20.45 -20.02 -4.49
CA ALA A 417 20.46 -19.25 -5.73
C ALA A 417 21.83 -19.31 -6.42
N ARG A 418 22.91 -19.15 -5.64
CA ARG A 418 24.28 -19.27 -6.16
C ARG A 418 24.57 -20.65 -6.73
N ARG A 419 24.14 -21.72 -6.04
CA ARG A 419 24.27 -23.11 -6.52
C ARG A 419 23.45 -23.37 -7.79
N ALA A 420 22.33 -22.67 -7.96
CA ALA A 420 21.51 -22.68 -9.17
C ALA A 420 22.10 -21.82 -10.32
N GLY A 421 23.28 -21.21 -10.14
CA GLY A 421 23.95 -20.42 -11.18
C GLY A 421 23.44 -18.98 -11.31
N VAL A 422 22.80 -18.46 -10.26
CA VAL A 422 22.42 -17.05 -10.15
C VAL A 422 23.53 -16.29 -9.41
N PRO A 423 24.05 -15.17 -9.94
CA PRO A 423 25.01 -14.35 -9.21
C PRO A 423 24.35 -13.72 -7.97
N THR A 424 24.85 -14.10 -6.80
CA THR A 424 24.46 -13.57 -5.48
C THR A 424 25.72 -13.38 -4.64
N PRO A 425 25.74 -12.54 -3.59
CA PRO A 425 26.91 -12.42 -2.71
C PRO A 425 27.21 -13.74 -1.98
N LEU A 426 28.48 -14.01 -1.67
CA LEU A 426 28.81 -15.08 -0.72
C LEU A 426 28.30 -14.70 0.68
N VAL A 427 27.76 -15.68 1.39
CA VAL A 427 27.42 -15.57 2.81
C VAL A 427 28.65 -15.98 3.61
N ASP A 428 29.27 -15.03 4.29
CA ASP A 428 30.50 -15.26 5.07
C ASP A 428 30.18 -15.67 6.51
N ASP A 429 29.15 -15.08 7.12
CA ASP A 429 28.74 -15.37 8.50
C ASP A 429 27.24 -15.08 8.74
N VAL A 430 26.67 -15.80 9.71
CA VAL A 430 25.26 -15.71 10.11
C VAL A 430 25.15 -15.71 11.64
N ASP A 431 24.79 -14.57 12.23
CA ASP A 431 24.52 -14.44 13.66
C ASP A 431 23.01 -14.25 13.90
N LEU A 432 22.35 -15.34 14.32
CA LEU A 432 20.92 -15.34 14.61
C LEU A 432 20.55 -14.65 15.92
N ALA A 433 21.49 -14.49 16.86
CA ALA A 433 21.21 -13.81 18.13
C ALA A 433 21.05 -12.31 17.91
N SER A 434 21.85 -11.73 17.02
CA SER A 434 21.76 -10.31 16.64
C SER A 434 20.95 -10.05 15.36
N ALA A 435 20.47 -11.10 14.69
CA ALA A 435 19.82 -11.06 13.38
C ALA A 435 20.69 -10.36 12.32
N THR A 436 21.96 -10.79 12.23
CA THR A 436 22.99 -10.19 11.38
C THR A 436 23.52 -11.19 10.35
N LEU A 437 23.67 -10.72 9.10
CA LEU A 437 24.35 -11.42 8.01
C LEU A 437 25.60 -10.65 7.60
N THR A 438 26.71 -11.37 7.46
CA THR A 438 27.92 -10.86 6.82
C THR A 438 28.02 -11.43 5.42
N LEU A 439 28.03 -10.54 4.43
CA LEU A 439 27.96 -10.87 3.01
C LEU A 439 29.18 -10.30 2.26
N GLN A 440 29.53 -10.94 1.15
CA GLN A 440 30.47 -10.38 0.17
C GLN A 440 29.93 -9.05 -0.38
N TYR A 441 30.78 -8.03 -0.44
CA TYR A 441 30.45 -6.81 -1.18
C TYR A 441 30.40 -7.07 -2.69
N VAL A 442 29.27 -6.74 -3.32
CA VAL A 442 29.02 -6.96 -4.76
C VAL A 442 28.37 -5.74 -5.41
N GLY A 443 28.78 -5.47 -6.65
CA GLY A 443 28.33 -4.32 -7.45
C GLY A 443 28.70 -2.95 -6.87
N ASP A 444 28.68 -1.94 -7.73
CA ASP A 444 29.06 -0.57 -7.39
C ASP A 444 27.82 0.27 -7.01
N CYS A 445 26.69 0.05 -7.66
CA CYS A 445 25.42 0.71 -7.36
C CYS A 445 24.24 -0.29 -7.40
N ASP A 446 23.09 0.15 -6.89
CA ASP A 446 21.84 -0.57 -7.14
C ASP A 446 21.36 -0.32 -8.58
N LEU A 447 20.54 -1.23 -9.11
CA LEU A 447 20.02 -1.16 -10.48
C LEU A 447 19.18 0.11 -10.70
N ALA A 448 18.48 0.61 -9.68
CA ALA A 448 17.73 1.86 -9.78
C ALA A 448 18.59 3.07 -10.20
N ALA A 449 19.87 3.11 -9.79
CA ALA A 449 20.80 4.18 -10.16
C ALA A 449 21.40 4.04 -11.58
N ALA A 450 21.30 2.86 -12.19
CA ALA A 450 21.88 2.55 -13.50
C ALA A 450 20.91 1.69 -14.33
N LEU A 451 19.63 2.06 -14.33
CA LEU A 451 18.56 1.29 -14.94
C LEU A 451 18.72 1.31 -16.48
N ASP A 452 18.88 0.13 -17.06
CA ASP A 452 19.17 -0.07 -18.49
C ASP A 452 18.68 -1.46 -18.94
N GLU A 453 18.33 -1.58 -20.23
CA GLU A 453 17.77 -2.80 -20.84
C GLU A 453 18.68 -4.03 -20.61
N ARG A 454 20.01 -3.85 -20.70
CA ARG A 454 20.98 -4.95 -20.51
C ARG A 454 20.88 -5.59 -19.13
N TRP A 455 20.55 -4.78 -18.12
CA TRP A 455 20.50 -5.23 -16.73
C TRP A 455 19.14 -5.84 -16.42
N THR A 456 18.05 -5.29 -16.97
CA THR A 456 16.72 -5.87 -16.79
C THR A 456 16.61 -7.24 -17.46
N GLU A 457 17.20 -7.43 -18.64
CA GLU A 457 17.34 -8.75 -19.30
C GLU A 457 18.15 -9.73 -18.43
N ALA A 458 19.24 -9.26 -17.78
CA ALA A 458 20.01 -10.09 -16.86
C ALA A 458 19.18 -10.54 -15.65
N VAL A 459 18.37 -9.65 -15.08
CA VAL A 459 17.44 -9.98 -13.98
C VAL A 459 16.40 -11.01 -14.43
N GLY A 460 15.79 -10.84 -15.61
CA GLY A 460 14.84 -11.82 -16.18
C GLY A 460 15.44 -13.23 -16.26
N ARG A 461 16.66 -13.35 -16.78
CA ARG A 461 17.40 -14.62 -16.81
C ARG A 461 17.71 -15.17 -15.42
N HIS A 462 17.98 -14.32 -14.44
CA HIS A 462 18.25 -14.75 -13.07
C HIS A 462 16.99 -15.28 -12.38
N LEU A 463 15.86 -14.58 -12.49
CA LEU A 463 14.57 -15.05 -11.97
C LEU A 463 14.15 -16.36 -12.63
N ALA A 464 14.30 -16.49 -13.95
CA ALA A 464 14.00 -17.75 -14.65
C ALA A 464 14.83 -18.94 -14.10
N ARG A 465 16.10 -18.72 -13.75
CA ARG A 465 16.94 -19.76 -13.11
C ARG A 465 16.51 -20.08 -11.68
N LEU A 466 16.12 -19.07 -10.90
CA LEU A 466 15.57 -19.29 -9.55
C LEU A 466 14.29 -20.13 -9.61
N HIS A 467 13.35 -19.73 -10.46
CA HIS A 467 12.06 -20.40 -10.63
C HIS A 467 12.26 -21.84 -11.14
N GLY A 468 13.22 -22.06 -12.05
CA GLY A 468 13.62 -23.40 -12.49
C GLY A 468 14.20 -24.29 -11.38
N ALA A 469 14.72 -23.68 -10.31
CA ALA A 469 15.19 -24.37 -9.10
C ALA A 469 14.12 -24.44 -7.99
N GLY A 470 12.89 -23.96 -8.24
CA GLY A 470 11.80 -23.89 -7.26
C GLY A 470 11.96 -22.79 -6.22
N ILE A 471 12.82 -21.81 -6.47
CA ILE A 471 13.12 -20.69 -5.56
C ILE A 471 12.37 -19.44 -6.02
N VAL A 472 11.68 -18.79 -5.09
CA VAL A 472 11.09 -17.46 -5.24
C VAL A 472 11.98 -16.45 -4.52
N HIS A 473 12.25 -15.31 -5.14
CA HIS A 473 12.98 -14.20 -4.52
C HIS A 473 12.11 -13.49 -3.48
N GLY A 474 10.84 -13.26 -3.79
CA GLY A 474 9.83 -12.67 -2.92
C GLY A 474 9.89 -11.14 -2.77
N ASP A 475 10.94 -10.51 -3.31
CA ASP A 475 11.15 -9.05 -3.33
C ASP A 475 12.10 -8.58 -4.45
N PRO A 476 11.94 -9.06 -5.70
CA PRO A 476 12.81 -8.63 -6.78
C PRO A 476 12.45 -7.20 -7.18
N THR A 477 13.23 -6.21 -6.72
CA THR A 477 13.06 -4.79 -7.07
C THR A 477 14.35 -4.21 -7.63
N THR A 478 14.28 -3.06 -8.31
CA THR A 478 15.47 -2.35 -8.80
C THR A 478 16.46 -1.93 -7.70
N ARG A 479 16.07 -1.96 -6.42
CA ARG A 479 16.98 -1.72 -5.28
C ARG A 479 17.62 -2.99 -4.72
N ASN A 480 17.05 -4.15 -5.02
CA ASN A 480 17.54 -5.47 -4.60
C ASN A 480 18.40 -6.15 -5.69
N VAL A 481 18.90 -5.35 -6.64
CA VAL A 481 19.84 -5.79 -7.67
C VAL A 481 21.06 -4.87 -7.64
N ARG A 482 22.26 -5.44 -7.54
CA ARG A 482 23.53 -4.71 -7.58
C ARG A 482 24.20 -4.88 -8.93
N VAL A 483 24.67 -3.79 -9.52
CA VAL A 483 25.29 -3.76 -10.85
C VAL A 483 26.61 -3.01 -10.82
N SER A 484 27.46 -3.26 -11.82
CA SER A 484 28.75 -2.57 -12.01
C SER A 484 28.77 -1.90 -13.40
N PRO A 485 28.28 -0.65 -13.52
CA PRO A 485 28.05 0.01 -14.81
C PRO A 485 29.30 0.14 -15.68
N ASP A 486 30.46 0.35 -15.05
CA ASP A 486 31.74 0.63 -15.69
C ASP A 486 32.54 -0.63 -16.06
N GLY A 487 31.96 -1.83 -15.91
CA GLY A 487 32.59 -3.07 -16.35
C GLY A 487 33.95 -3.36 -15.70
N VAL A 488 34.27 -2.76 -14.55
CA VAL A 488 35.47 -3.09 -13.77
C VAL A 488 35.22 -4.34 -12.92
N GLY A 489 34.56 -5.33 -13.51
CA GLY A 489 34.66 -6.71 -13.04
C GLY A 489 36.10 -7.15 -13.28
N ARG A 490 36.85 -7.31 -12.18
CA ARG A 490 38.17 -7.97 -12.06
C ARG A 490 38.78 -8.34 -13.42
N ARG A 491 39.71 -7.53 -13.92
CA ARG A 491 40.69 -7.94 -14.95
C ARG A 491 41.40 -9.20 -14.45
N ARG A 492 40.85 -10.39 -14.71
CA ARG A 492 41.64 -11.61 -14.76
C ARG A 492 42.60 -11.42 -15.93
N GLY A 493 43.89 -11.60 -15.66
CA GLY A 493 44.95 -11.33 -16.63
C GLY A 493 44.67 -11.97 -17.99
N ASN A 494 45.05 -11.21 -19.02
CA ASN A 494 44.87 -11.42 -20.47
C ASN A 494 43.56 -10.83 -21.03
N GLY A 495 43.73 -9.72 -21.74
CA GLY A 495 42.64 -8.91 -22.28
C GLY A 495 41.79 -9.67 -23.29
N GLU A 496 40.55 -9.91 -22.86
CA GLU A 496 39.28 -9.92 -23.60
C GLU A 496 38.25 -10.43 -22.56
N SER A 497 37.37 -9.55 -22.05
CA SER A 497 36.32 -9.97 -21.12
C SER A 497 35.03 -10.26 -21.90
N ASP A 498 34.90 -11.49 -22.38
CA ASP A 498 33.62 -12.08 -22.84
C ASP A 498 32.67 -12.41 -21.67
N ALA A 499 32.97 -11.94 -20.45
CA ALA A 499 32.09 -12.14 -19.30
C ALA A 499 30.87 -11.23 -19.43
N PRO A 500 29.64 -11.77 -19.43
CA PRO A 500 28.45 -10.94 -19.49
C PRO A 500 28.42 -9.97 -18.29
N PRO A 501 27.83 -8.77 -18.45
CA PRO A 501 27.68 -7.81 -17.38
C PRO A 501 27.03 -8.48 -16.15
N GLU A 502 27.69 -8.43 -14.99
CA GLU A 502 27.26 -9.14 -13.78
C GLU A 502 26.24 -8.30 -12.99
N ALA A 503 24.97 -8.68 -13.07
CA ALA A 503 23.93 -8.26 -12.12
C ALA A 503 23.86 -9.27 -10.98
N TYR A 504 23.85 -8.79 -9.74
CA TYR A 504 23.77 -9.63 -8.54
C TYR A 504 22.41 -9.45 -7.87
N LEU A 505 21.66 -10.54 -7.69
CA LEU A 505 20.47 -10.52 -6.85
C LEU A 505 20.89 -10.53 -5.37
N ILE A 506 20.28 -9.65 -4.59
CA ILE A 506 20.49 -9.50 -3.15
C ILE A 506 19.14 -9.46 -2.42
N ASP A 507 19.15 -9.65 -1.11
CA ASP A 507 17.96 -9.57 -0.25
C ASP A 507 16.89 -10.64 -0.51
N PHE A 508 17.23 -11.90 -0.23
CA PHE A 508 16.28 -13.03 -0.22
C PHE A 508 15.48 -13.12 1.09
N GLY A 509 15.29 -12.00 1.81
CA GLY A 509 14.61 -11.97 3.10
C GLY A 509 13.16 -12.44 3.07
N LEU A 510 12.48 -12.27 1.94
CA LEU A 510 11.12 -12.73 1.69
C LEU A 510 11.05 -13.97 0.79
N GLY A 511 12.19 -14.56 0.46
CA GLY A 511 12.24 -15.70 -0.44
C GLY A 511 11.75 -16.99 0.22
N TYR A 512 11.29 -17.93 -0.60
CA TYR A 512 10.84 -19.26 -0.17
C TYR A 512 10.93 -20.27 -1.32
N HIS A 513 10.70 -21.54 -1.00
CA HIS A 513 10.59 -22.61 -1.99
C HIS A 513 9.14 -22.89 -2.32
N THR A 514 8.83 -23.09 -3.59
CA THR A 514 7.48 -23.42 -4.06
C THR A 514 7.53 -24.17 -5.38
N GLY A 515 6.48 -24.95 -5.65
CA GLY A 515 6.23 -25.55 -6.96
C GLY A 515 5.08 -24.87 -7.71
N HIS A 516 4.47 -23.84 -7.13
CA HIS A 516 3.32 -23.14 -7.69
C HIS A 516 3.77 -22.07 -8.68
N VAL A 517 3.22 -22.11 -9.89
CA VAL A 517 3.57 -21.17 -10.96
C VAL A 517 3.09 -19.75 -10.67
N GLU A 518 2.04 -19.62 -9.87
CA GLU A 518 1.47 -18.35 -9.41
C GLU A 518 2.47 -17.57 -8.55
N ASP A 519 3.25 -18.25 -7.72
CA ASP A 519 4.29 -17.62 -6.91
C ASP A 519 5.45 -17.10 -7.77
N HIS A 520 5.84 -17.85 -8.81
CA HIS A 520 6.84 -17.42 -9.78
C HIS A 520 6.36 -16.23 -10.61
N ALA A 521 5.10 -16.25 -11.05
CA ALA A 521 4.47 -15.12 -11.73
C ALA A 521 4.47 -13.87 -10.85
N MET A 522 4.36 -14.04 -9.53
CA MET A 522 4.40 -12.92 -8.60
C MET A 522 5.76 -12.22 -8.54
N ASP A 523 6.86 -12.96 -8.57
CA ASP A 523 8.20 -12.37 -8.66
C ASP A 523 8.35 -11.48 -9.90
N LEU A 524 7.82 -11.95 -11.04
CA LEU A 524 7.87 -11.18 -12.30
C LEU A 524 7.05 -9.90 -12.18
N HIS A 525 5.83 -10.00 -11.65
CA HIS A 525 4.94 -8.87 -11.41
C HIS A 525 5.55 -7.82 -10.46
N VAL A 526 6.15 -8.25 -9.35
CA VAL A 526 6.80 -7.34 -8.39
C VAL A 526 7.95 -6.58 -9.05
N PHE A 527 8.76 -7.25 -9.87
CA PHE A 527 9.87 -6.60 -10.56
C PHE A 527 9.38 -5.61 -11.62
N GLU A 528 8.43 -5.99 -12.47
CA GLU A 528 7.80 -5.10 -13.45
C GLU A 528 7.16 -3.89 -12.78
N GLY A 529 6.41 -4.11 -11.69
CA GLY A 529 5.81 -3.06 -10.87
C GLY A 529 6.86 -2.07 -10.37
N SER A 530 8.01 -2.57 -9.89
CA SER A 530 9.11 -1.73 -9.44
C SER A 530 9.70 -0.86 -10.57
N ILE A 531 9.76 -1.36 -11.81
CA ILE A 531 10.18 -0.60 -12.99
C ILE A 531 9.11 0.46 -13.32
N ARG A 532 7.83 0.08 -13.43
CA ARG A 532 6.72 1.01 -13.74
C ARG A 532 6.58 2.13 -12.72
N ALA A 533 6.90 1.86 -11.45
CA ALA A 533 6.81 2.83 -10.37
C ALA A 533 7.97 3.83 -10.36
N THR A 534 9.13 3.52 -10.95
CA THR A 534 10.36 4.31 -10.79
C THR A 534 11.01 4.79 -12.08
N ALA A 535 10.72 4.16 -13.22
CA ALA A 535 11.27 4.53 -14.52
C ALA A 535 10.40 5.57 -15.23
N THR A 536 11.04 6.54 -15.89
CA THR A 536 10.35 7.54 -16.73
C THR A 536 9.77 6.93 -18.00
N ASP A 537 10.47 5.96 -18.60
CA ASP A 537 10.01 5.19 -19.77
C ASP A 537 10.17 3.68 -19.48
N PRO A 538 9.15 3.03 -18.89
CA PRO A 538 9.27 1.66 -18.41
C PRO A 538 9.16 0.61 -19.53
N ASP A 539 8.53 0.92 -20.66
CA ASP A 539 8.13 -0.10 -21.64
C ASP A 539 9.34 -0.82 -22.31
N PRO A 540 10.42 -0.13 -22.73
CA PRO A 540 11.61 -0.80 -23.27
C PRO A 540 12.29 -1.71 -22.23
N LEU A 541 12.33 -1.26 -20.97
CA LEU A 541 12.97 -1.99 -19.87
C LEU A 541 12.22 -3.28 -19.53
N ILE A 542 10.89 -3.24 -19.61
CA ILE A 542 10.02 -4.40 -19.40
C ILE A 542 10.13 -5.36 -20.58
N ALA A 543 10.14 -4.88 -21.81
CA ALA A 543 10.36 -5.73 -22.98
C ALA A 543 11.72 -6.45 -22.92
N ALA A 544 12.77 -5.79 -22.43
CA ALA A 544 14.07 -6.42 -22.21
C ALA A 544 14.07 -7.43 -21.07
N PHE A 545 13.27 -7.21 -20.01
CA PHE A 545 13.10 -8.15 -18.91
C PHE A 545 12.37 -9.44 -19.33
N GLU A 546 11.37 -9.32 -20.20
CA GLU A 546 10.55 -10.44 -20.70
C GLU A 546 11.23 -11.27 -21.81
N ALA A 547 12.30 -10.74 -22.42
CA ALA A 547 13.04 -11.38 -23.52
C ALA A 547 13.93 -12.54 -23.06
#